data_AF-A0A1M3FVS6-F1
#
_entry.id   AF-A0A1M3FVS6-F1
#
_cell.length_a   1.000
_cell.length_b   1.000
_cell.length_c   1.000
_cell.angle_alpha   90.00
_cell.angle_beta   90.00
_cell.angle_gamma   90.00
#
_symmetry.space_group_name_H-M   'P 1'
#
loop_
_entity.id
_entity.type
_entity.pdbx_description
1 polymer ?
#
loop_
_entity_poly.entity_id
_entity_poly.type
_entity_poly.pdbx_seq_one_letter_code
_entity_poly.pdbx_strand_id
1 'polypeptide(L)'
;MEDFRNISNHDRIQLEIVSACRDLGIEAVQEHCGKGWRADVFVPNNDKPIAFEIQLSPQTLKRTLERQSKYIRDGIIGCWFFENPVSKLNEERPDLPLFYVEDTTGSNLQVNLGDRRKVDLHTFLKYFISNSIQFKPFAITKKKQIVNLVFYEMECWKCHALNHLFYVDGPFHSACNAKIKPEEALWESNSIEYRPEIIELAQQFIESRKDLNLKLGEIKKRYSKTVESSYTSFGCYNCDSIFGDWFVMEAKIDLMYGPNELTHKQEIELKDSFKLPIPHWCFPDSNQYCG
;
A
#
# COMPACT_ATOMS: atom_id res chain seq x y z
N MET A 1 -32.13 -1.72 31.49
CA MET A 1 -30.68 -1.46 31.28
C MET A 1 -29.95 -2.70 31.75
N GLU A 2 -29.90 -3.72 30.91
CA GLU A 2 -29.23 -4.99 31.21
C GLU A 2 -27.80 -4.97 30.63
N ASP A 3 -26.84 -5.04 31.53
CA ASP A 3 -25.58 -5.79 31.49
C ASP A 3 -24.80 -5.94 30.16
N PHE A 4 -24.37 -4.82 29.57
CA PHE A 4 -23.40 -4.83 28.44
C PHE A 4 -21.94 -5.08 28.86
N ARG A 5 -21.64 -5.48 30.11
CA ARG A 5 -20.26 -5.50 30.63
C ARG A 5 -19.51 -6.84 30.54
N ASN A 6 -20.07 -7.88 29.92
CA ASN A 6 -19.44 -9.21 29.85
C ASN A 6 -19.57 -9.93 28.48
N ILE A 7 -19.80 -9.20 27.39
CA ILE A 7 -19.83 -9.81 26.04
C ILE A 7 -18.39 -10.02 25.57
N SER A 8 -18.03 -11.24 25.16
CA SER A 8 -16.68 -11.51 24.66
C SER A 8 -16.42 -10.79 23.33
N ASN A 9 -15.16 -10.52 22.97
CA ASN A 9 -14.84 -9.93 21.67
C ASN A 9 -15.30 -10.81 20.51
N HIS A 10 -15.35 -12.14 20.70
CA HIS A 10 -15.86 -13.07 19.69
C HIS A 10 -17.36 -12.83 19.46
N ASP A 11 -18.14 -12.76 20.54
CA ASP A 11 -19.58 -12.48 20.47
C ASP A 11 -19.85 -11.09 19.88
N ARG A 12 -19.06 -10.07 20.24
CA ARG A 12 -19.17 -8.71 19.65
C ARG A 12 -18.98 -8.74 18.15
N ILE A 13 -17.95 -9.44 17.64
CA ILE A 13 -17.70 -9.56 16.20
C ILE A 13 -18.85 -10.33 15.52
N GLN A 14 -19.35 -11.43 16.12
CA GLN A 14 -20.50 -12.15 15.57
C GLN A 14 -21.75 -11.26 15.46
N LEU A 15 -22.06 -10.50 16.52
CA LEU A 15 -23.19 -9.58 16.55
C LEU A 15 -23.06 -8.49 15.48
N GLU A 16 -21.85 -7.96 15.25
CA GLU A 16 -21.61 -6.99 14.19
C GLU A 16 -21.83 -7.58 12.79
N ILE A 17 -21.40 -8.83 12.54
CA ILE A 17 -21.66 -9.53 11.28
C ILE A 17 -23.17 -9.66 11.04
N VAL A 18 -23.91 -10.14 12.03
CA VAL A 18 -25.38 -10.30 11.93
C VAL A 18 -26.06 -8.95 11.74
N SER A 19 -25.60 -7.92 12.45
CA SER A 19 -26.11 -6.55 12.33
C SER A 19 -25.91 -6.00 10.91
N ALA A 20 -24.69 -6.13 10.35
CA ALA A 20 -24.39 -5.70 8.99
C ALA A 20 -25.21 -6.46 7.93
N CYS A 21 -25.44 -7.77 8.12
CA CYS A 21 -26.30 -8.56 7.24
C CYS A 21 -27.76 -8.06 7.29
N ARG A 22 -28.29 -7.80 8.50
CA ARG A 22 -29.65 -7.27 8.69
C ARG A 22 -29.84 -5.92 8.00
N ASP A 23 -28.87 -5.02 8.11
CA ASP A 23 -28.91 -3.72 7.45
C ASP A 23 -28.92 -3.82 5.92
N LEU A 24 -28.34 -4.89 5.38
CA LEU A 24 -28.37 -5.20 3.94
C LEU A 24 -29.61 -6.02 3.53
N GLY A 25 -30.48 -6.38 4.46
CA GLY A 25 -31.65 -7.25 4.21
C GLY A 25 -31.28 -8.71 3.91
N ILE A 26 -30.09 -9.15 4.34
CA ILE A 26 -29.56 -10.49 4.10
C ILE A 26 -29.67 -11.32 5.38
N GLU A 27 -30.06 -12.58 5.23
CA GLU A 27 -30.12 -13.54 6.33
C GLU A 27 -28.72 -14.05 6.69
N ALA A 28 -28.45 -14.12 8.00
CA ALA A 28 -27.24 -14.71 8.56
C ALA A 28 -27.59 -15.73 9.64
N VAL A 29 -26.84 -16.83 9.68
CA VAL A 29 -27.04 -17.94 10.61
C VAL A 29 -25.77 -18.10 11.44
N GLN A 30 -25.87 -17.93 12.76
CA GLN A 30 -24.76 -18.15 13.68
C GLN A 30 -24.48 -19.65 13.87
N GLU A 31 -23.22 -20.01 14.12
CA GLU A 31 -22.77 -21.36 14.48
C GLU A 31 -23.20 -22.46 13.48
N HIS A 32 -23.22 -22.12 12.20
CA HIS A 32 -23.75 -23.00 11.16
C HIS A 32 -22.77 -24.14 10.83
N CYS A 33 -23.30 -25.37 10.82
CA CYS A 33 -22.57 -26.57 10.46
C CYS A 33 -22.91 -27.01 9.03
N GLY A 34 -21.90 -27.08 8.16
CA GLY A 34 -22.00 -27.64 6.83
C GLY A 34 -21.36 -29.04 6.72
N LYS A 35 -21.01 -29.45 5.49
CA LYS A 35 -20.44 -30.78 5.23
C LYS A 35 -18.96 -30.86 5.63
N GLY A 36 -18.72 -31.04 6.93
CA GLY A 36 -17.38 -31.19 7.51
C GLY A 36 -16.66 -29.87 7.82
N TRP A 37 -17.38 -28.76 7.79
CA TRP A 37 -16.95 -27.43 8.22
C TRP A 37 -18.02 -26.81 9.14
N ARG A 38 -17.63 -25.81 9.93
CA ARG A 38 -18.50 -25.01 10.79
C ARG A 38 -18.03 -23.57 10.74
N ALA A 39 -18.96 -22.65 10.51
CA ALA A 39 -18.70 -21.21 10.50
C ALA A 39 -19.28 -20.56 11.75
N ASP A 40 -18.62 -19.51 12.25
CA ASP A 40 -19.14 -18.69 13.34
C ASP A 40 -20.40 -17.94 12.89
N VAL A 41 -20.40 -17.40 11.66
CA VAL A 41 -21.59 -16.83 11.01
C VAL A 41 -21.59 -17.24 9.53
N PHE A 42 -22.72 -17.72 9.05
CA PHE A 42 -22.91 -18.14 7.65
C PHE A 42 -23.97 -17.29 6.97
N VAL A 43 -23.68 -16.83 5.76
CA VAL A 43 -24.56 -16.04 4.90
C VAL A 43 -24.89 -16.86 3.66
N PRO A 44 -26.03 -17.57 3.63
CA PRO A 44 -26.37 -18.50 2.55
C PRO A 44 -26.83 -17.81 1.26
N ASN A 45 -27.62 -16.73 1.40
CA ASN A 45 -28.38 -16.13 0.31
C ASN A 45 -27.70 -14.86 -0.23
N ASN A 46 -26.42 -14.95 -0.54
CA ASN A 46 -25.66 -13.91 -1.22
C ASN A 46 -25.25 -14.42 -2.61
N ASP A 47 -24.84 -13.54 -3.52
CA ASP A 47 -24.37 -13.92 -4.88
C ASP A 47 -23.33 -15.05 -4.83
N LYS A 48 -22.50 -15.04 -3.78
CA LYS A 48 -21.73 -16.19 -3.32
C LYS A 48 -21.90 -16.35 -1.80
N PRO A 49 -22.19 -17.56 -1.29
CA PRO A 49 -22.30 -17.77 0.15
C PRO A 49 -21.00 -17.42 0.87
N ILE A 50 -21.12 -16.82 2.05
CA ILE A 50 -19.98 -16.39 2.86
C ILE A 50 -20.00 -17.11 4.21
N ALA A 51 -18.88 -17.71 4.59
CA ALA A 51 -18.65 -18.21 5.94
C ALA A 51 -17.65 -17.27 6.63
N PHE A 52 -18.11 -16.59 7.68
CA PHE A 52 -17.23 -15.81 8.55
C PHE A 52 -16.67 -16.69 9.68
N GLU A 53 -15.39 -16.51 9.94
CA GLU A 53 -14.61 -17.22 10.94
C GLU A 53 -13.88 -16.21 11.84
N ILE A 54 -14.05 -16.34 13.15
CA ILE A 54 -13.52 -15.42 14.16
C ILE A 54 -12.49 -16.20 14.99
N GLN A 55 -11.22 -15.89 14.78
CA GLN A 55 -10.11 -16.59 15.40
C GLN A 55 -9.30 -15.65 16.30
N LEU A 56 -9.71 -15.56 17.56
CA LEU A 56 -9.00 -14.77 18.59
C LEU A 56 -7.84 -15.58 19.21
N SER A 57 -7.91 -16.91 19.18
CA SER A 57 -6.84 -17.76 19.69
C SER A 57 -5.78 -18.04 18.61
N PRO A 58 -4.51 -18.28 18.98
CA PRO A 58 -3.48 -18.58 18.00
C PRO A 58 -3.82 -19.79 17.11
N GLN A 59 -3.81 -19.59 15.79
CA GLN A 59 -3.99 -20.64 14.79
C GLN A 59 -2.90 -20.56 13.73
N THR A 60 -2.34 -21.70 13.32
CA THR A 60 -1.31 -21.75 12.29
C THR A 60 -1.91 -21.55 10.91
N LEU A 61 -1.13 -20.96 9.99
CA LEU A 61 -1.54 -20.82 8.58
C LEU A 61 -1.93 -22.17 7.96
N LYS A 62 -1.22 -23.25 8.28
CA LYS A 62 -1.54 -24.61 7.79
C LYS A 62 -2.98 -25.01 8.16
N ARG A 63 -3.34 -24.85 9.44
CA ARG A 63 -4.70 -25.18 9.92
C ARG A 63 -5.75 -24.26 9.31
N THR A 64 -5.44 -22.97 9.13
CA THR A 64 -6.33 -22.02 8.44
C THR A 64 -6.60 -22.45 7.00
N LEU A 65 -5.55 -22.82 6.26
CA LEU A 65 -5.68 -23.30 4.88
C LEU A 65 -6.44 -24.64 4.77
N GLU A 66 -6.21 -25.57 5.70
CA GLU A 66 -6.97 -26.81 5.78
C GLU A 66 -8.47 -26.55 5.98
N ARG A 67 -8.84 -25.61 6.86
CA ARG A 67 -10.23 -25.20 7.05
C ARG A 67 -10.78 -24.47 5.82
N GLN A 68 -10.02 -23.54 5.26
CA GLN A 68 -10.37 -22.79 4.06
C GLN A 68 -10.65 -23.69 2.86
N SER A 69 -9.87 -24.77 2.70
CA SER A 69 -10.05 -25.73 1.61
C SER A 69 -11.45 -26.36 1.58
N LYS A 70 -12.09 -26.52 2.76
CA LYS A 70 -13.45 -27.07 2.87
C LYS A 70 -14.50 -26.08 2.41
N TYR A 71 -14.31 -24.79 2.69
CA TYR A 71 -15.16 -23.73 2.16
C TYR A 71 -15.04 -23.62 0.64
N ILE A 72 -13.80 -23.58 0.13
CA ILE A 72 -13.52 -23.53 -1.31
C ILE A 72 -14.18 -24.71 -2.04
N ARG A 73 -14.05 -25.93 -1.51
CA ARG A 73 -14.65 -27.15 -2.07
C ARG A 73 -16.17 -27.02 -2.23
N ASP A 74 -16.83 -26.36 -1.30
CA ASP A 74 -18.29 -26.20 -1.28
C ASP A 74 -18.74 -24.88 -1.96
N GLY A 75 -17.82 -24.15 -2.61
CA GLY A 75 -18.13 -22.90 -3.33
C GLY A 75 -18.39 -21.69 -2.41
N ILE A 76 -17.91 -21.75 -1.17
CA ILE A 76 -18.15 -20.75 -0.12
C ILE A 76 -16.92 -19.86 0.03
N ILE A 77 -17.14 -18.55 0.17
CA ILE A 77 -16.10 -17.60 0.53
C ILE A 77 -15.87 -17.70 2.05
N GLY A 78 -14.77 -18.31 2.47
CA GLY A 78 -14.35 -18.27 3.87
C GLY A 78 -13.61 -16.95 4.18
N CYS A 79 -14.21 -16.08 4.99
CA CYS A 79 -13.66 -14.80 5.43
C CYS A 79 -13.22 -14.87 6.89
N TRP A 80 -11.95 -14.60 7.17
CA TRP A 80 -11.35 -14.77 8.48
C TRP A 80 -11.06 -13.44 9.17
N PHE A 81 -11.44 -13.35 10.43
CA PHE A 81 -11.06 -12.28 11.35
C PHE A 81 -10.13 -12.83 12.43
N PHE A 82 -8.91 -12.31 12.48
CA PHE A 82 -7.90 -12.66 13.47
C PHE A 82 -7.63 -11.47 14.40
N GLU A 83 -7.33 -11.73 15.67
CA GLU A 83 -6.80 -10.65 16.54
C GLU A 83 -5.30 -10.43 16.28
N ASN A 84 -4.56 -11.51 16.06
CA ASN A 84 -3.10 -11.50 15.94
C ASN A 84 -2.63 -11.92 14.54
N PRO A 85 -1.50 -11.36 14.04
CA PRO A 85 -0.88 -11.78 12.79
C PRO A 85 -0.69 -13.29 12.67
N VAL A 86 -1.07 -13.86 11.53
CA VAL A 86 -0.86 -15.29 11.26
C VAL A 86 0.57 -15.51 10.76
N SER A 87 1.38 -16.19 11.57
CA SER A 87 2.77 -16.52 11.22
C SER A 87 2.86 -17.23 9.85
N LYS A 88 3.86 -16.84 9.05
CA LYS A 88 4.15 -17.33 7.69
C LYS A 88 3.17 -16.89 6.59
N LEU A 89 2.18 -16.05 6.91
CA LEU A 89 1.39 -15.35 5.89
C LEU A 89 2.14 -14.07 5.51
N ASN A 90 2.90 -14.13 4.41
CA ASN A 90 3.72 -13.00 3.95
C ASN A 90 2.96 -12.02 3.05
N GLU A 91 1.96 -12.53 2.31
CA GLU A 91 1.19 -11.77 1.33
C GLU A 91 -0.28 -12.16 1.39
N GLU A 92 -1.15 -11.24 1.01
CA GLU A 92 -2.58 -11.50 0.85
C GLU A 92 -2.82 -12.38 -0.38
N ARG A 93 -3.86 -13.21 -0.33
CA ARG A 93 -4.17 -14.18 -1.39
C ARG A 93 -5.67 -14.22 -1.70
N PRO A 94 -6.07 -14.48 -2.96
CA PRO A 94 -7.48 -14.38 -3.39
C PRO A 94 -8.37 -15.45 -2.76
N ASP A 95 -7.80 -16.60 -2.43
CA ASP A 95 -8.50 -17.76 -1.89
C ASP A 95 -8.55 -17.77 -0.34
N LEU A 96 -7.94 -16.78 0.32
CA LEU A 96 -7.98 -16.61 1.77
C LEU A 96 -8.19 -15.12 2.13
N PRO A 97 -9.44 -14.61 2.07
CA PRO A 97 -9.81 -13.36 2.71
C PRO A 97 -9.55 -13.46 4.22
N LEU A 98 -8.51 -12.78 4.69
CA LEU A 98 -8.06 -12.80 6.08
C LEU A 98 -7.68 -11.39 6.51
N PHE A 99 -8.29 -10.96 7.60
CA PHE A 99 -8.19 -9.60 8.10
C PHE A 99 -7.97 -9.60 9.62
N TYR A 100 -7.41 -8.51 10.13
CA TYR A 100 -7.14 -8.37 11.55
C TYR A 100 -8.15 -7.43 12.21
N VAL A 101 -8.75 -7.85 13.32
CA VAL A 101 -9.70 -7.03 14.08
C VAL A 101 -9.03 -6.55 15.36
N GLU A 102 -9.12 -5.24 15.59
CA GLU A 102 -8.58 -4.56 16.76
C GLU A 102 -9.73 -3.88 17.52
N ASP A 103 -9.66 -3.90 18.86
CA ASP A 103 -10.60 -3.16 19.71
C ASP A 103 -9.97 -1.83 20.12
N THR A 104 -10.42 -0.74 19.50
CA THR A 104 -9.94 0.60 19.84
C THR A 104 -10.83 1.20 20.92
N THR A 105 -10.25 1.44 22.10
CA THR A 105 -10.86 2.22 23.21
C THR A 105 -12.18 1.68 23.78
N GLY A 106 -12.48 0.38 23.59
CA GLY A 106 -13.52 -0.34 24.32
C GLY A 106 -14.95 -0.21 23.78
N SER A 107 -15.15 0.42 22.62
CA SER A 107 -16.48 0.50 21.99
C SER A 107 -16.50 0.15 20.51
N ASN A 108 -15.47 0.49 19.73
CA ASN A 108 -15.51 0.34 18.27
C ASN A 108 -14.43 -0.64 17.77
N LEU A 109 -14.90 -1.75 17.20
CA LEU A 109 -14.08 -2.75 16.52
C LEU A 109 -13.66 -2.22 15.15
N GLN A 110 -12.37 -2.37 14.81
CA GLN A 110 -11.82 -1.94 13.54
C GLN A 110 -11.13 -3.10 12.83
N VAL A 111 -11.27 -3.15 11.51
CA VAL A 111 -10.53 -4.04 10.63
C VAL A 111 -9.28 -3.31 10.12
N ASN A 112 -8.12 -3.88 10.41
CA ASN A 112 -6.83 -3.40 9.92
C ASN A 112 -6.52 -4.04 8.56
N LEU A 113 -6.47 -3.21 7.51
CA LEU A 113 -6.11 -3.58 6.14
C LEU A 113 -4.61 -3.36 5.87
N GLY A 114 -3.78 -3.62 6.88
CA GLY A 114 -2.36 -3.34 6.90
C GLY A 114 -2.06 -1.84 6.88
N ASP A 115 -0.94 -1.49 6.24
CA ASP A 115 -0.46 -0.11 6.08
C ASP A 115 -1.39 0.82 5.28
N ARG A 116 -2.47 0.27 4.70
CA ARG A 116 -3.39 1.01 3.84
C ARG A 116 -4.35 1.86 4.66
N ARG A 117 -5.01 1.26 5.66
CA ARG A 117 -5.99 1.91 6.54
C ARG A 117 -6.55 0.96 7.59
N LYS A 118 -7.20 1.56 8.58
CA LYS A 118 -8.14 0.91 9.49
C LYS A 118 -9.55 1.35 9.13
N VAL A 119 -10.49 0.42 9.14
CA VAL A 119 -11.91 0.66 8.82
C VAL A 119 -12.76 0.16 9.97
N ASP A 120 -13.83 0.86 10.30
CA ASP A 120 -14.85 0.36 11.21
C ASP A 120 -15.37 -1.02 10.76
N LEU A 121 -15.49 -1.98 11.68
CA LEU A 121 -15.86 -3.37 11.35
C LEU A 121 -17.21 -3.45 10.65
N HIS A 122 -18.20 -2.71 11.12
CA HIS A 122 -19.54 -2.71 10.53
C HIS A 122 -19.52 -2.21 9.08
N THR A 123 -18.79 -1.11 8.85
CA THR A 123 -18.56 -0.57 7.52
C THR A 123 -17.83 -1.58 6.63
N PHE A 124 -16.75 -2.19 7.12
CA PHE A 124 -16.02 -3.22 6.38
C PHE A 124 -16.94 -4.37 5.94
N LEU A 125 -17.76 -4.88 6.86
CA LEU A 125 -18.69 -5.99 6.60
C LEU A 125 -19.69 -5.62 5.51
N LYS A 126 -20.27 -4.42 5.55
CA LYS A 126 -21.18 -3.96 4.48
C LYS A 126 -20.52 -3.99 3.11
N TYR A 127 -19.28 -3.50 3.00
CA TYR A 127 -18.54 -3.51 1.74
C TYR A 127 -18.13 -4.93 1.33
N PHE A 128 -17.74 -5.80 2.27
CA PHE A 128 -17.37 -7.17 1.96
C PHE A 128 -18.56 -8.01 1.48
N ILE A 129 -19.67 -7.97 2.23
CA ILE A 129 -20.90 -8.74 1.93
C ILE A 129 -21.50 -8.31 0.59
N SER A 130 -21.48 -7.00 0.29
CA SER A 130 -21.94 -6.46 -1.00
C SER A 130 -20.94 -6.66 -2.15
N ASN A 131 -19.87 -7.44 -1.95
CA ASN A 131 -18.83 -7.72 -2.96
C ASN A 131 -18.12 -6.45 -3.48
N SER A 132 -18.10 -5.40 -2.65
CA SER A 132 -17.38 -4.14 -2.89
C SER A 132 -15.94 -4.20 -2.40
N ILE A 133 -15.47 -5.30 -1.80
CA ILE A 133 -14.05 -5.53 -1.50
C ILE A 133 -13.58 -6.67 -2.40
N GLN A 134 -12.55 -6.41 -3.20
CA GLN A 134 -12.11 -7.36 -4.22
C GLN A 134 -10.62 -7.59 -4.15
N PHE A 135 -10.19 -8.83 -4.33
CA PHE A 135 -8.77 -9.13 -4.45
C PHE A 135 -8.22 -8.59 -5.77
N LYS A 136 -7.10 -7.88 -5.68
CA LYS A 136 -6.36 -7.34 -6.82
C LYS A 136 -4.91 -7.82 -6.75
N PRO A 137 -4.37 -8.45 -7.81
CA PRO A 137 -2.98 -8.92 -7.82
C PRO A 137 -1.96 -7.80 -8.00
N PHE A 138 -2.41 -6.57 -8.27
CA PHE A 138 -1.55 -5.42 -8.53
C PHE A 138 -2.15 -4.15 -7.96
N ALA A 139 -1.28 -3.22 -7.56
CA ALA A 139 -1.66 -1.86 -7.21
C ALA A 139 -1.27 -0.91 -8.36
N ILE A 140 -2.13 0.06 -8.67
CA ILE A 140 -1.90 1.09 -9.69
C ILE A 140 -1.94 2.44 -9.00
N THR A 141 -0.95 3.30 -9.28
CA THR A 141 -0.92 4.65 -8.70
C THR A 141 -2.12 5.47 -9.11
N LYS A 142 -2.74 6.18 -8.15
CA LYS A 142 -3.67 7.28 -8.47
C LYS A 142 -2.92 8.41 -9.18
N LYS A 143 -3.60 9.22 -9.98
CA LYS A 143 -2.96 10.33 -10.70
C LYS A 143 -2.41 11.39 -9.76
N LYS A 144 -3.23 11.86 -8.81
CA LYS A 144 -2.82 12.87 -7.83
C LYS A 144 -2.02 12.23 -6.71
N GLN A 145 -0.78 12.67 -6.57
CA GLN A 145 0.17 12.14 -5.60
C GLN A 145 0.75 13.26 -4.77
N ILE A 146 0.99 13.00 -3.49
CA ILE A 146 1.82 13.88 -2.67
C ILE A 146 3.23 13.34 -2.76
N VAL A 147 4.14 14.15 -3.32
CA VAL A 147 5.56 13.81 -3.48
C VAL A 147 6.38 14.65 -2.52
N ASN A 148 7.35 14.02 -1.86
CA ASN A 148 8.37 14.69 -1.08
C ASN A 148 9.70 14.60 -1.84
N LEU A 149 10.30 15.73 -2.17
CA LEU A 149 11.65 15.78 -2.70
C LEU A 149 12.63 16.02 -1.55
N VAL A 150 13.75 15.32 -1.54
CA VAL A 150 14.87 15.57 -0.64
C VAL A 150 16.05 16.02 -1.47
N PHE A 151 16.55 17.22 -1.20
CA PHE A 151 17.70 17.78 -1.89
C PHE A 151 18.99 17.48 -1.13
N TYR A 152 20.06 17.23 -1.86
CA TYR A 152 21.36 16.93 -1.28
C TYR A 152 22.50 17.41 -2.17
N GLU A 153 23.65 17.61 -1.55
CA GLU A 153 24.85 18.12 -2.21
C GLU A 153 25.67 16.99 -2.84
N MET A 154 26.23 17.25 -4.02
CA MET A 154 27.15 16.34 -4.68
C MET A 154 28.21 17.11 -5.46
N GLU A 155 29.47 16.75 -5.28
CA GLU A 155 30.60 17.38 -5.98
C GLU A 155 30.80 16.76 -7.38
N CYS A 156 31.01 17.60 -8.39
CA CYS A 156 31.31 17.11 -9.74
C CYS A 156 32.72 16.53 -9.83
N TRP A 157 32.84 15.26 -10.21
CA TRP A 157 34.13 14.57 -10.40
C TRP A 157 35.09 15.22 -11.41
N LYS A 158 34.58 16.04 -12.35
CA LYS A 158 35.40 16.68 -13.40
C LYS A 158 35.83 18.10 -13.07
N CYS A 159 34.91 18.92 -12.57
CA CYS A 159 35.15 20.36 -12.35
C CYS A 159 35.07 20.79 -10.89
N HIS A 160 34.80 19.86 -9.98
CA HIS A 160 34.73 20.08 -8.53
C HIS A 160 33.66 21.09 -8.07
N ALA A 161 32.77 21.52 -8.98
CA ALA A 161 31.65 22.37 -8.62
C ALA A 161 30.65 21.59 -7.74
N LEU A 162 30.16 22.23 -6.68
CA LEU A 162 29.11 21.69 -5.80
C LEU A 162 27.73 21.81 -6.48
N ASN A 163 27.03 20.69 -6.61
CA ASN A 163 25.71 20.58 -7.23
C ASN A 163 24.67 20.19 -6.18
N HIS A 164 23.41 20.49 -6.46
CA HIS A 164 22.28 20.07 -5.65
C HIS A 164 21.44 19.09 -6.48
N LEU A 165 21.48 17.82 -6.10
CA LEU A 165 20.64 16.76 -6.66
C LEU A 165 19.43 16.56 -5.76
N PHE A 166 18.50 15.69 -6.17
CA PHE A 166 17.35 15.34 -5.36
C PHE A 166 16.95 13.88 -5.56
N TYR A 167 16.23 13.33 -4.57
CA TYR A 167 15.52 12.07 -4.70
C TYR A 167 14.08 12.18 -4.20
N VAL A 168 13.22 11.25 -4.62
CA VAL A 168 11.84 11.17 -4.13
C VAL A 168 11.79 10.34 -2.85
N ASP A 169 11.34 10.96 -1.75
CA ASP A 169 11.14 10.32 -0.46
C ASP A 169 9.68 9.89 -0.27
N GLY A 170 9.49 8.60 -0.05
CA GLY A 170 8.21 8.02 0.31
C GLY A 170 7.52 7.26 -0.82
N PRO A 171 6.49 6.47 -0.46
CA PRO A 171 5.75 5.67 -1.42
C PRO A 171 4.76 6.52 -2.21
N PHE A 172 4.54 6.13 -3.46
CA PHE A 172 3.33 6.50 -4.18
C PHE A 172 2.15 5.69 -3.66
N HIS A 173 0.93 6.14 -3.91
CA HIS A 173 -0.25 5.46 -3.40
C HIS A 173 -1.20 5.07 -4.52
N SER A 174 -1.90 3.96 -4.35
CA SER A 174 -3.04 3.61 -5.19
C SER A 174 -4.34 4.27 -4.73
N ALA A 175 -5.43 4.05 -5.46
CA ALA A 175 -6.76 4.52 -5.07
C ALA A 175 -7.20 3.93 -3.71
N CYS A 176 -6.87 2.66 -3.42
CA CYS A 176 -7.17 2.04 -2.13
C CYS A 176 -6.09 2.30 -1.06
N ASN A 177 -5.22 3.27 -1.29
CA ASN A 177 -4.11 3.64 -0.42
C ASN A 177 -3.04 2.56 -0.21
N ALA A 178 -2.95 1.56 -1.12
CA ALA A 178 -1.79 0.66 -1.15
C ALA A 178 -0.52 1.47 -1.46
N LYS A 179 0.52 1.30 -0.63
CA LYS A 179 1.84 1.90 -0.82
C LYS A 179 2.53 1.21 -1.99
N ILE A 180 2.95 2.00 -2.97
CA ILE A 180 3.66 1.59 -4.18
C ILE A 180 5.03 2.24 -4.10
N LYS A 181 6.06 1.43 -3.83
CA LYS A 181 7.46 1.84 -3.89
C LYS A 181 8.04 1.23 -5.16
N PRO A 182 8.26 2.02 -6.23
CA PRO A 182 9.04 1.53 -7.36
C PRO A 182 10.33 0.93 -6.82
N GLU A 183 10.63 -0.31 -7.20
CA GLU A 183 11.96 -0.84 -6.95
C GLU A 183 12.94 0.03 -7.73
N GLU A 184 13.90 0.62 -7.03
CA GLU A 184 15.06 1.22 -7.65
C GLU A 184 15.90 0.05 -8.14
N ALA A 185 15.66 -0.38 -9.37
CA ALA A 185 16.59 -1.30 -10.03
C ALA A 185 17.98 -0.66 -9.89
N LEU A 186 18.91 -1.38 -9.27
CA LEU A 186 20.25 -0.90 -8.88
C LEU A 186 21.05 -0.27 -10.04
N TRP A 187 20.56 -0.35 -11.28
CA TRP A 187 21.27 -0.06 -12.52
C TRP A 187 20.39 0.44 -13.68
N GLU A 188 19.15 0.88 -13.45
CA GLU A 188 18.31 1.37 -14.56
C GLU A 188 17.98 2.86 -14.43
N SER A 189 18.29 3.57 -15.51
CA SER A 189 17.98 4.97 -15.78
C SER A 189 16.49 5.31 -15.91
N ASN A 190 15.64 4.55 -15.24
CA ASN A 190 14.19 4.71 -15.13
C ASN A 190 13.80 5.13 -13.71
N SER A 191 14.74 5.73 -12.97
CA SER A 191 14.49 6.28 -11.65
C SER A 191 13.30 7.24 -11.68
N ILE A 192 12.50 7.24 -10.62
CA ILE A 192 11.27 8.04 -10.56
C ILE A 192 11.57 9.54 -10.64
N GLU A 193 12.76 9.95 -10.19
CA GLU A 193 13.32 11.30 -10.25
C GLU A 193 13.41 11.84 -11.67
N TYR A 194 13.55 10.95 -12.67
CA TYR A 194 13.69 11.33 -14.07
C TYR A 194 12.35 11.51 -14.79
N ARG A 195 11.22 11.34 -14.09
CA ARG A 195 9.90 11.63 -14.66
C ARG A 195 9.72 13.13 -14.86
N PRO A 196 9.17 13.58 -16.00
CA PRO A 196 9.04 15.00 -16.31
C PRO A 196 8.34 15.83 -15.22
N GLU A 197 7.23 15.33 -14.66
CA GLU A 197 6.48 16.01 -13.59
C GLU A 197 7.27 16.14 -12.28
N ILE A 198 8.23 15.25 -12.02
CA ILE A 198 9.11 15.31 -10.85
C ILE A 198 10.23 16.33 -11.09
N ILE A 199 10.80 16.34 -12.30
CA ILE A 199 11.79 17.35 -12.72
C ILE A 199 11.18 18.75 -12.68
N GLU A 200 9.96 18.92 -13.21
CA GLU A 200 9.21 20.18 -13.18
C GLU A 200 8.98 20.65 -11.73
N LEU A 201 8.60 19.74 -10.82
CA LEU A 201 8.45 20.05 -9.39
C LEU A 201 9.76 20.56 -8.77
N ALA A 202 10.88 19.89 -9.06
CA ALA A 202 12.19 20.30 -8.54
C ALA A 202 12.61 21.68 -9.07
N GLN A 203 12.40 21.93 -10.36
CA GLN A 203 12.69 23.23 -10.99
C GLN A 203 11.85 24.35 -10.39
N GLN A 204 10.53 24.14 -10.22
CA GLN A 204 9.64 25.10 -9.58
C GLN A 204 10.08 25.43 -8.15
N PHE A 205 10.50 24.42 -7.37
CA PHE A 205 11.00 24.64 -6.03
C PHE A 205 12.26 25.52 -6.02
N ILE A 206 13.25 25.19 -6.87
CA ILE A 206 14.50 25.95 -6.99
C ILE A 206 14.23 27.41 -7.41
N GLU A 207 13.33 27.63 -8.37
CA GLU A 207 12.94 28.97 -8.80
C GLU A 207 12.24 29.78 -7.71
N SER A 208 11.44 29.11 -6.87
CA SER A 208 10.75 29.72 -5.73
C SER A 208 11.68 30.05 -4.56
N ARG A 209 12.82 29.36 -4.46
CA ARG A 209 13.79 29.45 -3.37
C ARG A 209 15.18 29.89 -3.84
N LYS A 210 15.23 30.99 -4.59
CA LYS A 210 16.51 31.60 -5.04
C LYS A 210 17.42 32.00 -3.88
N ASP A 211 16.86 32.24 -2.69
CA ASP A 211 17.59 32.50 -1.45
C ASP A 211 18.53 31.35 -1.06
N LEU A 212 18.18 30.11 -1.43
CA LEU A 212 18.98 28.92 -1.12
C LEU A 212 20.13 28.69 -2.10
N ASN A 213 20.18 29.42 -3.23
CA ASN A 213 21.23 29.28 -4.25
C ASN A 213 21.45 27.82 -4.71
N LEU A 214 20.36 27.06 -4.85
CA LEU A 214 20.41 25.66 -5.28
C LEU A 214 20.89 25.56 -6.73
N LYS A 215 21.83 24.65 -6.97
CA LYS A 215 22.53 24.48 -8.25
C LYS A 215 22.21 23.12 -8.86
N LEU A 216 21.10 23.03 -9.57
CA LEU A 216 20.71 21.84 -10.32
C LEU A 216 21.13 21.99 -11.78
N GLY A 217 21.91 21.03 -12.29
CA GLY A 217 22.19 20.96 -13.72
C GLY A 217 21.04 20.31 -14.49
N GLU A 218 21.08 20.42 -15.81
CA GLU A 218 20.03 19.87 -16.68
C GLU A 218 19.90 18.35 -16.52
N ILE A 219 18.68 17.83 -16.42
CA ILE A 219 18.41 16.39 -16.40
C ILE A 219 18.03 15.97 -17.82
N LYS A 220 18.89 15.19 -18.48
CA LYS A 220 18.73 14.78 -19.88
C LYS A 220 19.51 13.51 -20.17
N LYS A 221 19.30 12.93 -21.36
CA LYS A 221 20.10 11.79 -21.83
C LYS A 221 21.55 12.19 -22.05
N ARG A 222 22.49 11.43 -21.49
CA ARG A 222 23.93 11.60 -21.68
C ARG A 222 24.57 10.24 -21.96
N TYR A 223 25.61 10.22 -22.79
CA TYR A 223 26.39 9.02 -23.04
C TYR A 223 27.40 8.79 -21.91
N SER A 224 27.42 7.58 -21.36
CA SER A 224 28.43 7.14 -20.41
C SER A 224 29.38 6.17 -21.07
N LYS A 225 30.68 6.48 -20.99
CA LYS A 225 31.74 5.59 -21.49
C LYS A 225 31.85 4.30 -20.67
N THR A 226 31.53 4.35 -19.37
CA THR A 226 31.66 3.21 -18.46
C THR A 226 30.65 2.11 -18.75
N VAL A 227 29.43 2.47 -19.14
CA VAL A 227 28.36 1.52 -19.48
C VAL A 227 28.07 1.45 -20.98
N GLU A 228 28.87 2.14 -21.79
CA GLU A 228 28.79 2.21 -23.26
C GLU A 228 27.36 2.47 -23.82
N SER A 229 26.58 3.27 -23.09
CA SER A 229 25.18 3.54 -23.40
C SER A 229 24.77 4.97 -23.02
N SER A 230 23.66 5.43 -23.59
CA SER A 230 23.05 6.73 -23.30
C SER A 230 21.82 6.59 -22.44
N TYR A 231 21.77 7.34 -21.34
CA TYR A 231 20.68 7.27 -20.39
C TYR A 231 20.37 8.61 -19.72
N THR A 232 19.16 8.78 -19.19
CA THR A 232 18.76 10.02 -18.50
C THR A 232 19.51 10.11 -17.17
N SER A 233 20.17 11.24 -16.94
CA SER A 233 21.01 11.43 -15.76
C SER A 233 20.91 12.85 -15.22
N PHE A 234 21.28 13.02 -13.96
CA PHE A 234 21.74 14.32 -13.48
C PHE A 234 23.02 14.74 -14.21
N GLY A 235 23.16 16.05 -14.46
CA GLY A 235 24.36 16.64 -15.03
C GLY A 235 24.89 17.74 -14.13
N CYS A 236 26.18 18.03 -14.25
CA CYS A 236 26.79 19.14 -13.55
C CYS A 236 26.27 20.48 -14.10
N TYR A 237 25.82 21.37 -13.22
CA TYR A 237 25.36 22.71 -13.60
C TYR A 237 26.45 23.55 -14.29
N ASN A 238 27.73 23.26 -14.03
CA ASN A 238 28.87 24.06 -14.49
C ASN A 238 29.53 23.51 -15.77
N CYS A 239 29.73 22.20 -15.89
CA CYS A 239 30.46 21.60 -17.02
C CYS A 239 29.68 20.50 -17.76
N ASP A 240 28.40 20.31 -17.44
CA ASP A 240 27.47 19.34 -18.03
C ASP A 240 27.90 17.87 -17.94
N SER A 241 28.93 17.57 -17.15
CA SER A 241 29.40 16.18 -16.95
C SER A 241 28.37 15.35 -16.20
N ILE A 242 28.25 14.09 -16.60
CA ILE A 242 27.31 13.13 -16.03
C ILE A 242 27.64 12.82 -14.57
N PHE A 243 26.60 12.80 -13.72
CA PHE A 243 26.62 12.06 -12.46
C PHE A 243 26.18 10.63 -12.75
N GLY A 244 27.08 9.68 -12.58
CA GLY A 244 26.80 8.27 -12.87
C GLY A 244 25.80 7.69 -11.88
N ASP A 245 24.86 6.86 -12.36
CA ASP A 245 23.76 6.31 -11.55
C ASP A 245 24.26 5.58 -10.30
N TRP A 246 25.40 4.88 -10.39
CA TRP A 246 26.03 4.22 -9.24
C TRP A 246 26.36 5.20 -8.10
N PHE A 247 27.02 6.32 -8.42
CA PHE A 247 27.40 7.32 -7.42
C PHE A 247 26.18 8.07 -6.86
N VAL A 248 25.17 8.31 -7.72
CA VAL A 248 23.90 8.92 -7.31
C VAL A 248 23.16 8.00 -6.33
N MET A 249 23.11 6.71 -6.63
CA MET A 249 22.49 5.69 -5.79
C MET A 249 23.22 5.51 -4.46
N GLU A 250 24.55 5.45 -4.47
CA GLU A 250 25.37 5.35 -3.25
C GLU A 250 25.10 6.54 -2.32
N ALA A 251 25.17 7.77 -2.85
CA ALA A 251 24.85 8.97 -2.09
C ALA A 251 23.42 8.95 -1.52
N LYS A 252 22.45 8.50 -2.33
CA LYS A 252 21.05 8.38 -1.89
C LYS A 252 20.90 7.39 -0.73
N ILE A 253 21.51 6.20 -0.82
CA ILE A 253 21.45 5.18 0.24
C ILE A 253 22.01 5.74 1.55
N ASP A 254 23.15 6.42 1.50
CA ASP A 254 23.76 7.03 2.69
C ASP A 254 22.84 8.08 3.34
N LEU A 255 22.15 8.87 2.51
CA LEU A 255 21.24 9.92 2.96
C LEU A 255 19.90 9.39 3.47
N MET A 256 19.41 8.26 2.97
CA MET A 256 18.14 7.65 3.42
C MET A 256 18.13 7.30 4.92
N TYR A 257 19.31 7.11 5.52
CA TYR A 257 19.45 6.84 6.95
C TYR A 257 19.88 8.08 7.76
N GLY A 258 20.07 9.22 7.11
CA GLY A 258 20.43 10.50 7.71
C GLY A 258 19.23 11.44 7.92
N PRO A 259 19.43 12.59 8.59
CA PRO A 259 18.40 13.62 8.68
C PRO A 259 18.20 14.30 7.30
N ASN A 260 16.94 14.45 6.88
CA ASN A 260 16.60 15.18 5.66
C ASN A 260 16.56 16.69 5.94
N GLU A 261 17.64 17.40 5.63
CA GLU A 261 17.80 18.82 5.95
C GLU A 261 16.98 19.76 5.04
N LEU A 262 16.87 19.43 3.75
CA LEU A 262 16.13 20.22 2.77
C LEU A 262 15.10 19.35 2.04
N THR A 263 13.83 19.58 2.37
CA THR A 263 12.72 18.84 1.77
C THR A 263 11.68 19.77 1.15
N HIS A 264 10.99 19.29 0.12
CA HIS A 264 9.87 19.98 -0.50
C HIS A 264 8.74 19.01 -0.78
N LYS A 265 7.59 19.24 -0.14
CA LYS A 265 6.41 18.38 -0.25
C LYS A 265 5.30 19.09 -1.01
N GLN A 266 4.82 18.48 -2.10
CA GLN A 266 3.77 19.07 -2.93
C GLN A 266 2.87 18.00 -3.55
N GLU A 267 1.61 18.35 -3.81
CA GLU A 267 0.73 17.54 -4.65
C GLU A 267 1.07 17.76 -6.12
N ILE A 268 1.25 16.67 -6.86
CA ILE A 268 1.45 16.66 -8.30
C ILE A 268 0.42 15.75 -8.98
N GLU A 269 0.26 15.91 -10.29
CA GLU A 269 -0.45 14.97 -11.13
C GLU A 269 0.55 14.16 -11.96
N LEU A 270 0.56 12.84 -11.76
CA LEU A 270 1.37 11.92 -12.57
C LEU A 270 0.88 11.93 -14.02
N LYS A 271 1.82 12.05 -14.97
CA LYS A 271 1.51 11.98 -16.41
C LYS A 271 1.01 10.59 -16.79
N ASP A 272 1.67 9.56 -16.28
CA ASP A 272 1.30 8.16 -16.45
C ASP A 272 1.22 7.40 -15.11
N SER A 273 0.20 6.57 -14.93
CA SER A 273 0.17 5.65 -13.79
C SER A 273 1.12 4.48 -14.01
N PHE A 274 1.68 3.95 -12.93
CA PHE A 274 2.48 2.72 -12.96
C PHE A 274 1.92 1.69 -11.99
N LYS A 275 2.34 0.45 -12.20
CA LYS A 275 1.71 -0.74 -11.63
C LYS A 275 2.79 -1.66 -11.05
N LEU A 276 2.58 -2.14 -9.83
CA LEU A 276 3.45 -3.12 -9.17
C LEU A 276 2.66 -4.35 -8.70
N PRO A 277 3.30 -5.54 -8.65
CA PRO A 277 2.69 -6.76 -8.13
C PRO A 277 2.57 -6.69 -6.61
N ILE A 278 1.55 -6.00 -6.15
CA ILE A 278 1.19 -5.85 -4.73
C ILE A 278 -0.17 -6.52 -4.56
N PRO A 279 -0.22 -7.81 -4.19
CA PRO A 279 -1.47 -8.51 -3.96
C PRO A 279 -2.20 -7.96 -2.74
N HIS A 280 -3.47 -7.60 -2.89
CA HIS A 280 -4.26 -7.04 -1.79
C HIS A 280 -5.77 -7.18 -1.99
N TRP A 281 -6.51 -7.23 -0.89
CA TRP A 281 -7.94 -6.98 -0.83
C TRP A 281 -8.19 -5.48 -0.92
N CYS A 282 -8.55 -5.03 -2.13
CA CYS A 282 -8.79 -3.65 -2.47
C CYS A 282 -10.09 -3.16 -1.86
N PHE A 283 -9.97 -2.21 -0.93
CA PHE A 283 -11.09 -1.47 -0.37
C PHE A 283 -11.30 -0.20 -1.20
N PRO A 284 -12.48 0.01 -1.82
CA PRO A 284 -12.72 1.15 -2.67
C PRO A 284 -12.85 2.40 -1.80
N ASP A 285 -11.87 3.30 -1.89
CA ASP A 285 -12.15 4.70 -1.57
C ASP A 285 -12.92 5.28 -2.74
N SER A 286 -14.10 5.85 -2.49
CA SER A 286 -14.90 6.55 -3.52
C SER A 286 -15.23 5.70 -4.77
N ASN A 287 -15.53 4.41 -4.59
CA ASN A 287 -15.82 3.44 -5.67
C ASN A 287 -14.70 3.23 -6.70
N GLN A 288 -13.46 3.63 -6.39
CA GLN A 288 -12.30 3.37 -7.24
C GLN A 288 -11.52 2.16 -6.73
N TYR A 289 -11.32 1.18 -7.60
CA TYR A 289 -10.52 -0.01 -7.32
C TYR A 289 -9.13 0.12 -7.96
N CYS A 290 -8.16 -0.60 -7.43
CA CYS A 290 -6.91 -0.87 -8.14
C CYS A 290 -7.20 -1.78 -9.34
N GLY A 291 -7.11 -1.27 -10.57
CA GLY A 291 -7.32 -2.04 -11.80
C GLY A 291 -8.77 -2.02 -12.24
#